data_AF-A0ABD0RF08-F1
#
_entry.id   AF-A0ABD0RF08-F1
#
_cell.length_a   1.000
_cell.length_b   1.000
_cell.length_c   1.000
_cell.angle_alpha   90.00
_cell.angle_beta   90.00
_cell.angle_gamma   90.00
#
_symmetry.space_group_name_H-M   'P 1'
#
loop_
_entity.id
_entity.type
_entity.pdbx_description
1 polymer ?
#
loop_
_entity_poly.entity_id
_entity_poly.type
_entity_poly.pdbx_seq_one_letter_code
_entity_poly.pdbx_strand_id
1 'polypeptide(L)' 'YHQFTLDPNTVNKHLQLSESNRVVTNPGREQLYPDHPDRFDLYAYQVLCRESVCGRCYWE' A
#
# COMPACT_ATOMS: atom_id res chain seq x y z
N TYR A 1 -1.13 -17.43 11.05
CA TYR A 1 -1.65 -16.08 10.75
C TYR A 1 -1.18 -15.69 9.37
N HIS A 2 -2.09 -15.42 8.44
CA HIS A 2 -1.71 -14.88 7.14
C HIS A 2 -1.25 -13.44 7.35
N GLN A 3 -0.07 -13.14 6.85
CA GLN A 3 0.55 -11.84 6.99
C GLN A 3 0.44 -11.11 5.66
N PHE A 4 -0.31 -10.02 5.63
CA PHE A 4 -0.38 -9.15 4.47
C PHE A 4 0.76 -8.16 4.48
N THR A 5 1.31 -7.91 3.30
CA THR A 5 2.31 -6.87 3.07
C THR A 5 1.79 -5.90 2.03
N LEU A 6 1.83 -4.61 2.36
CA LEU A 6 1.42 -3.55 1.44
C LEU A 6 2.41 -3.44 0.29
N ASP A 7 1.90 -3.20 -0.91
CA ASP A 7 2.71 -3.13 -2.12
C ASP A 7 3.19 -1.69 -2.39
N PRO A 8 4.50 -1.42 -2.33
CA PRO A 8 5.07 -0.11 -2.66
C PRO A 8 4.86 0.31 -4.12
N ASN A 9 4.48 -0.61 -5.01
CA ASN A 9 4.18 -0.30 -6.41
C ASN A 9 2.78 0.31 -6.58
N THR A 10 1.85 -0.02 -5.69
CA THR A 10 0.46 0.47 -5.75
C THR A 10 0.23 1.69 -4.88
N VAL A 11 1.01 1.85 -3.80
CA VAL A 11 0.81 2.93 -2.81
C VAL A 11 0.79 4.32 -3.45
N ASN A 12 -0.24 5.09 -3.12
CA ASN A 12 -0.33 6.48 -3.54
C ASN A 12 0.87 7.31 -3.02
N LYS A 13 1.29 8.32 -3.80
CA LYS A 13 2.46 9.15 -3.46
C LYS A 13 2.27 9.99 -2.18
N HIS A 14 1.06 10.24 -1.69
CA HIS A 14 0.84 10.93 -0.42
C HIS A 14 0.84 10.00 0.80
N LEU A 15 0.99 8.69 0.61
CA LEU A 15 1.06 7.72 1.70
C LEU A 15 2.50 7.28 1.92
N GLN A 16 2.84 6.93 3.15
CA GLN A 16 4.14 6.39 3.51
C GLN A 16 3.98 5.00 4.12
N LEU A 17 4.76 4.04 3.60
CA LEU A 17 4.87 2.70 4.15
C LEU A 17 6.00 2.63 5.20
N SER A 18 5.74 1.94 6.30
CA SER A 18 6.73 1.64 7.34
C SER A 18 6.52 0.23 7.91
N GLU A 19 7.35 -0.15 8.90
CA GLU A 19 7.28 -1.44 9.59
C GLU A 19 7.23 -2.63 8.61
N SER A 20 8.17 -2.66 7.67
CA SER A 20 8.23 -3.67 6.62
C SER A 20 6.95 -3.71 5.76
N ASN A 21 6.43 -2.53 5.41
CA ASN A 21 5.22 -2.32 4.63
C ASN A 21 3.95 -2.90 5.28
N ARG A 22 3.80 -2.69 6.59
CA ARG A 22 2.60 -3.10 7.33
C ARG A 22 1.79 -1.92 7.85
N VAL A 23 2.43 -0.76 7.96
CA VAL A 23 1.80 0.45 8.46
C VAL A 23 1.77 1.49 7.34
N VAL A 24 0.64 2.16 7.20
CA VAL A 24 0.43 3.31 6.33
C VAL A 24 0.25 4.57 7.18
N THR A 25 0.90 5.65 6.78
CA THR A 25 0.65 7.00 7.31
C THR A 25 0.50 8.01 6.18
N ASN A 26 -0.16 9.14 6.45
CA ASN A 26 -0.19 10.29 5.55
C ASN A 26 0.64 11.43 6.17
N PRO A 27 1.88 11.67 5.70
CA PRO A 27 2.75 12.70 6.27
C PRO A 27 2.46 14.12 5.76
N GLY A 28 1.41 14.33 4.95
CA GLY A 28 1.05 15.64 4.39
C GLY A 28 2.00 16.16 3.30
N ARG A 29 2.87 15.29 2.76
CA ARG A 29 3.77 15.58 1.64
C ARG A 29 3.84 14.40 0.68
N GLU A 30 4.25 14.65 -0.55
CA GLU A 30 4.46 13.61 -1.55
C GLU A 30 5.79 12.88 -1.33
N GLN A 31 5.72 11.56 -1.45
CA GLN A 31 6.83 10.63 -1.30
C GLN A 31 7.40 10.30 -2.68
N LEU A 32 8.73 10.13 -2.72
CA LEU A 32 9.49 9.85 -3.94
C LEU A 32 9.43 8.37 -4.32
N TYR A 33 8.23 7.88 -4.61
CA TYR A 33 8.09 6.55 -5.22
C TYR A 33 8.33 6.61 -6.73
N PRO A 34 9.05 5.63 -7.32
CA PRO A 34 9.17 5.50 -8.76
C PRO A 34 7.80 5.39 -9.43
N ASP A 35 7.70 5.94 -10.63
CA ASP A 35 6.49 5.81 -11.45
C ASP A 35 6.23 4.32 -11.76
N HIS A 36 4.97 3.92 -11.66
CA HIS A 36 4.53 2.55 -11.86
C HIS A 36 3.10 2.56 -12.39
N PRO A 37 2.75 1.71 -13.39
CA PRO A 37 1.40 1.69 -13.96
C PRO A 37 0.30 1.38 -12.93
N ASP A 38 0.61 0.55 -11.94
CA ASP A 38 -0.36 0.14 -10.90
C ASP A 38 -0.47 1.15 -9.74
N ARG A 39 0.24 2.27 -9.80
CA ARG A 39 0.26 3.24 -8.71
C ARG A 39 -1.01 4.08 -8.72
N PHE A 40 -1.66 4.18 -7.55
CA PHE A 40 -2.76 5.11 -7.38
C PHE A 40 -2.29 6.57 -7.48
N ASP A 41 -3.00 7.36 -8.28
CA ASP A 41 -2.72 8.78 -8.49
C ASP A 41 -3.32 9.69 -7.41
N LEU A 42 -3.08 11.00 -7.52
CA LEU A 42 -3.35 12.04 -6.52
C LEU A 42 -4.78 12.02 -5.96
N TYR A 43 -5.76 11.50 -6.69
CA TYR A 43 -7.16 11.50 -6.27
C TYR A 43 -7.53 10.34 -5.34
N ALA A 44 -6.62 9.41 -5.08
CA ALA A 44 -6.86 8.22 -4.24
C ALA A 44 -5.76 7.99 -3.21
N TYR A 45 -6.09 8.12 -1.91
CA TYR A 45 -5.22 7.71 -0.80
C TYR A 45 -5.34 6.19 -0.54
N GLN A 46 -4.92 5.39 -1.51
CA GLN A 46 -5.09 3.93 -1.50
C GLN A 46 -3.77 3.19 -1.66
N VAL A 47 -3.77 1.92 -1.25
CA VAL A 47 -2.69 0.94 -1.40
C VAL A 47 -3.31 -0.46 -1.38
N LEU A 48 -2.74 -1.39 -2.15
CA LEU A 48 -3.11 -2.81 -2.11
C LEU A 48 -2.04 -3.62 -1.37
N CYS A 49 -2.42 -4.80 -0.89
CA CYS A 49 -1.48 -5.81 -0.47
C CYS A 49 -0.95 -6.60 -1.67
N ARG A 50 0.20 -7.25 -1.51
CA ARG A 50 0.80 -8.10 -2.55
C ARG A 50 0.08 -9.43 -2.67
N GLU A 51 -0.45 -9.92 -1.57
CA GLU A 51 -1.06 -11.22 -1.48
C GLU A 51 -2.49 -11.17 -2.04
N SER A 52 -2.80 -12.06 -2.97
CA SER A 52 -4.18 -12.31 -3.38
C SER A 52 -4.83 -13.33 -2.46
N VAL A 53 -6.11 -13.14 -2.15
CA VAL A 53 -6.88 -14.06 -1.31
C VAL A 53 -7.92 -14.81 -2.12
N CYS A 54 -8.21 -16.04 -1.71
CA CYS A 54 -9.32 -16.84 -2.24
C CYS A 54 -9.94 -17.69 -1.12
N GLY A 55 -11.24 -18.01 -1.23
CA GLY A 55 -11.95 -18.79 -0.22
C GLY A 55 -12.25 -17.98 1.05
N ARG A 56 -12.12 -18.60 2.23
CA ARG A 56 -12.36 -17.94 3.53
C ARG A 56 -11.04 -17.47 4.14
N CYS A 57 -10.90 -16.18 4.37
CA CYS A 57 -9.70 -15.53 4.89
C CYS A 57 -10.06 -14.47 5.94
N TYR A 58 -9.18 -14.27 6.91
CA TYR A 58 -9.30 -13.29 7.99
C TYR A 58 -7.95 -12.61 8.25
N TRP A 59 -7.96 -11.31 8.49
CA TRP A 59 -6.79 -10.49 8.83
C TRP A 59 -7.21 -9.30 9.70
N GLU A 60 -6.24 -8.78 10.46
CA GLU A 60 -6.32 -7.56 11.26
C GLU A 60 -5.09 -6.68 10.97
#